data_AF-A0A961ISE2-F1
#
_entry.id   AF-A0A961ISE2-F1
#
_cell.length_a   1.000
_cell.length_b   1.000
_cell.length_c   1.000
_cell.angle_alpha   90.00
_cell.angle_beta   90.00
_cell.angle_gamma   90.00
#
_symmetry.space_group_name_H-M   'P 1'
#
loop_
_entity.id
_entity.type
_entity.pdbx_description
1 polymer ?
#
loop_
_entity_poly.entity_id
_entity_poly.type
_entity_poly.pdbx_seq_one_letter_code
_entity_poly.pdbx_strand_id
1 'polypeptide(L)'
;ADIEVAFRVTSNQFSRLLNDQGSLRKADMVVEVQRGRQITELPAKLDRAGAEIAEDKVGRLVYAKLVAPDASFVQPGDFVTVRIPERPLDNVATIPAAAATTDGRILLLGDDNRLEEVQATLLRHQGDDLIVTDVPFGRQYVTARALQLGAGIQVTPVAPAAPEAGTAAPVAAEAPAAETPADADTIALDDARRAAIVAFIEASEKMKPEKKEQWLEELSRPEVPRATVEKFETMIAEGQ
;
A
#
# COMPACT_ATOMS: atom_id res chain seq x y z
N ALA A 1 26.80 -21.38 -8.62
CA ALA A 1 27.67 -20.33 -9.18
C ALA A 1 27.35 -19.05 -8.44
N ASP A 2 28.36 -18.33 -7.95
CA ASP A 2 28.13 -17.05 -7.27
C ASP A 2 27.91 -15.97 -8.34
N ILE A 3 26.68 -15.46 -8.43
CA ILE A 3 26.32 -14.37 -9.35
C ILE A 3 26.33 -13.06 -8.55
N GLU A 4 27.10 -12.09 -9.04
CA GLU A 4 27.16 -10.74 -8.51
C GLU A 4 26.46 -9.76 -9.45
N VAL A 5 25.81 -8.74 -8.88
CA VAL A 5 25.25 -7.61 -9.60
C VAL A 5 26.11 -6.39 -9.29
N ALA A 6 26.65 -5.78 -10.34
CA ALA A 6 27.40 -4.54 -10.26
C ALA A 6 26.51 -3.38 -10.74
N PHE A 7 26.38 -2.34 -9.93
CA PHE A 7 25.57 -1.17 -10.24
C PHE A 7 26.24 0.11 -9.75
N ARG A 8 25.91 1.25 -10.38
CA ARG A 8 26.44 2.56 -10.02
C ARG A 8 25.38 3.39 -9.32
N VAL A 9 25.81 4.10 -8.28
CA VAL A 9 24.97 5.03 -7.51
C VAL A 9 25.62 6.41 -7.45
N THR A 10 24.81 7.45 -7.37
CA THR A 10 25.30 8.82 -7.14
C THR A 10 25.92 8.97 -5.75
N SER A 11 26.71 10.02 -5.52
CA SER A 11 27.27 10.30 -4.19
C SER A 11 26.20 10.45 -3.10
N ASN A 12 25.07 11.08 -3.44
CA ASN A 12 23.94 11.25 -2.52
C ASN A 12 23.22 9.92 -2.22
N GLN A 13 23.06 9.05 -3.22
CA GLN A 13 22.52 7.71 -2.98
C GLN A 13 23.48 6.85 -2.16
N PHE A 14 24.79 6.92 -2.46
CA PHE A 14 25.78 6.14 -1.75
C PHE A 14 25.84 6.48 -0.26
N SER A 15 25.76 7.76 0.12
CA SER A 15 25.78 8.16 1.53
C SER A 15 24.63 7.54 2.33
N ARG A 16 23.47 7.29 1.70
CA ARG A 16 22.29 6.64 2.31
C ARG A 16 22.47 5.13 2.51
N LEU A 17 23.45 4.53 1.83
CA LEU A 17 23.80 3.12 1.99
C LEU A 17 24.86 2.89 3.07
N LEU A 18 25.37 3.95 3.70
CA LEU A 18 26.36 3.85 4.76
C LEU A 18 25.71 3.59 6.13
N ASN A 19 26.47 2.97 7.01
CA ASN A 19 26.16 2.88 8.44
C ASN A 19 26.73 4.09 9.21
N ASP A 20 26.51 4.12 10.52
CA ASP A 20 26.96 5.21 11.40
C ASP A 20 28.49 5.39 11.45
N GLN A 21 29.24 4.39 10.98
CA GLN A 21 30.71 4.39 10.89
C GLN A 21 31.20 4.80 9.48
N GLY A 22 30.31 5.25 8.59
CA GLY A 22 30.66 5.64 7.22
C GLY A 22 31.03 4.48 6.29
N SER A 23 30.78 3.23 6.71
CA SER A 23 31.04 2.03 5.91
C SER A 23 29.76 1.54 5.24
N LEU A 24 29.89 0.89 4.07
CA LEU A 24 28.73 0.31 3.38
C LEU A 24 28.04 -0.70 4.29
N ARG A 25 26.75 -0.49 4.56
CA ARG A 25 25.99 -1.40 5.42
C ARG A 25 25.74 -2.73 4.70
N LYS A 26 25.62 -3.81 5.47
CA LYS A 26 25.06 -5.06 4.96
C LYS A 26 23.54 -4.93 4.99
N ALA A 27 22.90 -5.08 3.84
CA ALA A 27 21.46 -4.95 3.69
C ALA A 27 20.93 -6.01 2.74
N ASP A 28 19.81 -6.62 3.10
CA ASP A 28 19.02 -7.40 2.17
C ASP A 28 18.37 -6.45 1.14
N MET A 29 18.30 -6.90 -0.10
CA MET A 29 17.79 -6.14 -1.24
C MET A 29 17.15 -7.08 -2.25
N VAL A 30 16.46 -6.51 -3.22
CA VAL A 30 15.81 -7.27 -4.29
C VAL A 30 16.42 -6.89 -5.63
N VAL A 31 16.67 -7.88 -6.46
CA VAL A 31 17.04 -7.73 -7.86
C VAL A 31 15.82 -8.12 -8.70
N GLU A 32 15.27 -7.17 -9.44
CA GLU A 32 14.18 -7.38 -10.37
C GLU A 32 14.75 -7.68 -11.76
N VAL A 33 14.40 -8.86 -12.29
CA VAL A 33 14.72 -9.26 -13.66
C VAL A 33 13.45 -9.17 -14.51
N GLN A 34 13.49 -8.34 -15.55
CA GLN A 34 12.34 -8.17 -16.44
C GLN A 34 12.52 -9.00 -17.72
N ARG A 35 11.54 -9.86 -18.01
CA ARG A 35 11.46 -10.67 -19.24
C ARG A 35 10.11 -10.45 -19.91
N GLY A 36 10.10 -9.59 -20.93
CA GLY A 36 8.86 -9.11 -21.55
C GLY A 36 8.00 -8.36 -20.53
N ARG A 37 6.82 -8.89 -20.22
CA ARG A 37 5.88 -8.32 -19.24
C ARG A 37 6.00 -8.93 -17.84
N GLN A 38 6.81 -9.97 -17.66
CA GLN A 38 7.02 -10.61 -16.37
C GLN A 38 8.21 -9.98 -15.65
N ILE A 39 8.02 -9.69 -14.36
CA ILE A 39 9.08 -9.26 -13.45
C ILE A 39 9.28 -10.37 -12.43
N THR A 40 10.51 -10.86 -12.31
CA THR A 40 10.91 -11.84 -11.29
C THR A 40 11.79 -11.14 -10.27
N GLU A 41 11.44 -11.27 -9.00
CA GLU A 41 12.22 -10.74 -7.88
C GLU A 41 13.15 -11.82 -7.33
N LEU A 42 14.44 -11.49 -7.24
CA LEU A 42 15.46 -12.36 -6.70
C LEU A 42 16.09 -11.72 -5.46
N PRO A 43 16.16 -12.44 -4.32
CA PRO A 43 16.79 -11.92 -3.12
C PRO A 43 18.29 -11.74 -3.32
N ALA A 44 18.83 -10.64 -2.82
CA ALA A 44 20.25 -10.32 -2.88
C ALA A 44 20.72 -9.60 -1.61
N LYS A 45 22.03 -9.57 -1.40
CA LYS A 45 22.67 -8.87 -0.28
C LYS A 45 23.69 -7.87 -0.79
N LEU A 46 23.61 -6.66 -0.24
CA LEU A 46 24.61 -5.61 -0.46
C LEU A 46 25.97 -6.09 0.07
N ASP A 47 26.99 -6.12 -0.80
CA ASP A 47 28.27 -6.71 -0.45
C ASP A 47 29.36 -5.66 -0.23
N ARG A 48 29.81 -4.97 -1.29
CA ARG A 48 30.97 -4.07 -1.21
C ARG A 48 30.86 -2.89 -2.16
N ALA A 49 31.55 -1.81 -1.79
CA ALA A 49 31.83 -0.71 -2.70
C ALA A 49 33.09 -1.05 -3.53
N GLY A 50 33.11 -0.65 -4.80
CA GLY A 50 34.30 -0.71 -5.64
C GLY A 50 35.36 0.27 -5.16
N ALA A 51 36.62 -0.13 -5.27
CA ALA A 51 37.77 0.69 -4.85
C ALA A 51 38.13 1.80 -5.86
N GLU A 52 37.59 1.75 -7.08
CA GLU A 52 37.93 2.69 -8.16
C GLU A 52 36.87 3.78 -8.35
N ILE A 53 37.30 5.03 -8.14
CA ILE A 53 36.71 6.19 -8.79
C ILE A 53 37.37 6.26 -10.16
N ALA A 54 36.80 5.58 -11.15
CA ALA A 54 37.25 5.76 -12.53
C ALA A 54 37.06 7.26 -12.86
N GLU A 55 38.15 7.96 -13.18
CA GLU A 55 38.19 9.42 -13.34
C GLU A 55 37.20 9.94 -14.41
N ASP A 56 36.75 9.05 -15.29
CA ASP A 56 35.80 9.26 -16.38
C ASP A 56 34.34 8.91 -16.03
N LYS A 57 34.05 8.41 -14.81
CA LYS A 57 32.71 7.92 -14.44
C LYS A 57 32.15 8.62 -13.22
N VAL A 58 30.95 9.19 -13.40
CA VAL A 58 30.17 9.79 -12.31
C VAL A 58 29.58 8.68 -11.42
N GLY A 59 29.70 8.85 -10.10
CA GLY A 59 29.13 7.95 -9.09
C GLY A 59 30.07 6.82 -8.64
N ARG A 60 29.62 6.06 -7.64
CA ARG A 60 30.37 4.96 -7.02
C ARG A 60 29.84 3.62 -7.49
N LEU A 61 30.76 2.71 -7.80
CA LEU A 61 30.44 1.33 -8.15
C LEU A 61 30.16 0.53 -6.87
N VAL A 62 29.10 -0.25 -6.87
CA VAL A 62 28.66 -1.07 -5.74
C VAL A 62 28.30 -2.46 -6.26
N TYR A 63 28.59 -3.47 -5.44
CA TYR A 63 28.35 -4.87 -5.75
C TYR A 63 27.37 -5.47 -4.74
N ALA A 64 26.46 -6.29 -5.25
CA ALA A 64 25.55 -7.13 -4.46
C ALA A 64 25.67 -8.59 -4.91
N LYS A 65 25.42 -9.51 -3.98
CA LYS A 65 25.42 -10.96 -4.24
C LYS A 65 24.00 -11.48 -4.23
N LEU A 66 23.61 -12.25 -5.24
CA LEU A 66 22.32 -12.94 -5.19
C LEU A 66 22.36 -14.06 -4.15
N VAL A 67 21.25 -14.28 -3.47
CA VAL A 67 21.07 -15.37 -2.51
C VAL A 67 20.47 -16.56 -3.26
N ALA A 68 21.23 -17.64 -3.39
CA ALA A 68 20.82 -18.88 -4.07
C ALA A 68 20.17 -18.64 -5.45
N PRO A 69 20.87 -17.98 -6.40
CA PRO A 69 20.30 -17.64 -7.70
C PRO A 69 20.04 -18.89 -8.56
N ASP A 70 18.88 -18.93 -9.20
CA ASP A 70 18.58 -19.87 -10.27
C ASP A 70 18.95 -19.25 -11.62
N ALA A 71 19.89 -19.89 -12.32
CA ALA A 71 20.42 -19.45 -13.60
C ALA A 71 19.37 -19.43 -14.73
N SER A 72 18.20 -20.06 -14.52
CA SER A 72 17.07 -19.97 -15.43
C SER A 72 16.46 -18.57 -15.45
N PHE A 73 16.54 -17.84 -14.33
CA PHE A 73 15.97 -16.50 -14.17
C PHE A 73 16.97 -15.37 -14.39
N VAL A 74 18.26 -15.59 -14.15
CA VAL A 74 19.28 -14.56 -14.30
C VAL A 74 20.61 -15.12 -14.77
N GLN A 75 21.23 -14.48 -15.76
CA GLN A 75 22.51 -14.87 -16.32
C GLN A 75 23.51 -13.71 -16.32
N PRO A 76 24.83 -13.98 -16.32
CA PRO A 76 25.82 -12.93 -16.51
C PRO A 76 25.60 -12.19 -17.83
N GLY A 77 25.49 -10.86 -17.75
CA GLY A 77 25.18 -10.01 -18.90
C GLY A 77 23.74 -9.51 -18.96
N ASP A 78 22.83 -10.08 -18.15
CA ASP A 78 21.46 -9.57 -18.03
C ASP A 78 21.44 -8.17 -17.39
N PHE A 79 20.59 -7.30 -17.93
CA PHE A 79 20.25 -6.04 -17.29
C PHE A 79 19.15 -6.26 -16.25
N VAL A 80 19.36 -5.74 -15.05
CA VAL A 80 18.47 -5.92 -13.91
C VAL A 80 18.21 -4.58 -13.24
N THR A 81 17.07 -4.48 -12.56
CA THR A 81 16.74 -3.36 -11.68
C THR A 81 17.06 -3.77 -10.24
N VAL A 82 17.71 -2.90 -9.47
CA VAL A 82 18.06 -3.18 -8.07
C VAL A 82 17.22 -2.30 -7.15
N ARG A 83 16.58 -2.92 -6.16
CA ARG A 83 15.80 -2.25 -5.13
C ARG A 83 16.45 -2.43 -3.79
N ILE A 84 17.00 -1.34 -3.27
CA ILE A 84 17.77 -1.34 -2.03
C ILE A 84 16.97 -0.58 -0.97
N PRO A 85 16.49 -1.24 0.10
CA PRO A 85 15.75 -0.57 1.15
C PRO A 85 16.70 0.32 1.95
N GLU A 86 16.48 1.64 1.98
CA GLU A 86 17.23 2.57 2.84
C GLU A 86 16.95 2.32 4.33
N ARG A 87 17.71 2.98 5.23
CA ARG A 87 17.34 2.98 6.64
C ARG A 87 15.97 3.67 6.81
N PRO A 88 15.13 3.21 7.75
CA PRO A 88 13.90 3.90 8.07
C PRO A 88 14.21 5.34 8.49
N LEU A 89 13.34 6.26 8.10
CA LEU A 89 13.38 7.65 8.54
C LEU A 89 12.36 7.81 9.66
N ASP A 90 12.84 8.28 10.81
CA ASP A 90 11.99 8.55 11.98
C ASP A 90 11.62 10.03 12.02
N ASN A 91 10.47 10.34 12.65
CA ASN A 91 9.99 11.71 12.85
C ASN A 91 9.87 12.52 11.53
N VAL A 92 9.31 11.88 10.51
CA VAL A 92 9.07 12.48 9.19
C VAL A 92 7.59 12.59 8.86
N ALA A 93 7.23 13.56 8.03
CA ALA A 93 5.92 13.69 7.43
C ALA A 93 6.01 13.54 5.91
N THR A 94 5.01 12.88 5.32
CA THR A 94 4.80 12.88 3.87
C THR A 94 3.78 13.96 3.53
N ILE A 95 4.15 14.88 2.65
CA ILE A 95 3.29 15.97 2.18
C ILE A 95 3.29 16.00 0.65
N PRO A 96 2.22 16.48 -0.01
CA PRO A 96 2.25 16.71 -1.45
C PRO A 96 3.36 17.69 -1.83
N ALA A 97 4.01 17.48 -2.97
CA ALA A 97 5.04 18.38 -3.48
C ALA A 97 4.52 19.81 -3.73
N ALA A 98 3.23 19.94 -4.05
CA ALA A 98 2.56 21.23 -4.21
C ALA A 98 2.38 22.01 -2.89
N ALA A 99 2.58 21.38 -1.73
CA ALA A 99 2.42 22.02 -0.42
C ALA A 99 3.63 22.87 -0.01
N ALA A 100 4.81 22.56 -0.56
CA ALA A 100 6.07 23.20 -0.21
C ALA A 100 6.62 24.05 -1.37
N THR A 101 7.39 25.08 -1.03
CA THR A 101 8.22 25.79 -2.00
C THR A 101 9.49 25.00 -2.31
N THR A 102 10.24 25.39 -3.35
CA THR A 102 11.52 24.77 -3.73
C THR A 102 12.56 24.79 -2.61
N ASP A 103 12.50 25.81 -1.75
CA ASP A 103 13.34 25.98 -0.57
C ASP A 103 12.77 25.29 0.70
N GLY A 104 11.63 24.58 0.60
CA GLY A 104 11.08 23.75 1.68
C GLY A 104 10.13 24.47 2.64
N ARG A 105 9.64 25.67 2.31
CA ARG A 105 8.68 26.39 3.16
C ARG A 105 7.26 25.90 2.94
N ILE A 106 6.58 25.58 4.03
CA ILE A 106 5.19 25.14 4.07
C ILE A 106 4.33 26.17 4.79
N LEU A 107 3.02 26.17 4.49
CA LEU A 107 2.05 27.02 5.17
C LEU A 107 1.19 26.16 6.11
N LEU A 108 1.24 26.47 7.39
CA LEU A 108 0.42 25.87 8.43
C LEU A 108 -0.80 26.73 8.71
N LEU A 109 -1.88 26.10 9.15
CA LEU A 109 -3.01 26.80 9.75
C LEU A 109 -2.67 27.11 11.22
N GLY A 110 -2.58 28.39 11.53
CA GLY A 110 -2.45 28.93 12.88
C GLY A 110 -3.79 29.31 13.48
N ASP A 111 -3.71 30.07 14.57
CA ASP A 111 -4.88 30.58 15.27
C ASP A 111 -5.66 31.57 14.40
N ASP A 112 -6.95 31.75 14.69
CA ASP A 112 -7.88 32.61 13.94
C ASP A 112 -7.98 32.30 12.44
N ASN A 113 -7.63 31.06 12.06
CA ASN A 113 -7.47 30.60 10.67
C ASN A 113 -6.46 31.42 9.87
N ARG A 114 -5.38 31.91 10.50
CA ARG A 114 -4.30 32.63 9.80
C ARG A 114 -3.18 31.68 9.42
N LEU A 115 -2.64 31.86 8.23
CA LEU A 115 -1.53 31.04 7.76
C LEU A 115 -0.22 31.46 8.41
N GLU A 116 0.56 30.47 8.83
CA GLU A 116 1.90 30.62 9.36
C GLU A 116 2.89 29.94 8.43
N GLU A 117 4.02 30.58 8.12
CA GLU A 117 5.06 29.95 7.31
C GLU A 117 6.08 29.25 8.20
N VAL A 118 6.36 27.99 7.88
CA VAL A 118 7.36 27.17 8.58
C VAL A 118 8.36 26.61 7.57
N GLN A 119 9.64 26.64 7.94
CA GLN A 119 10.71 26.03 7.17
C GLN A 119 10.78 24.53 7.50
N ALA A 120 10.43 23.69 6.53
CA ALA A 120 10.63 22.25 6.64
C ALA A 120 12.00 21.87 6.06
N THR A 121 12.58 20.80 6.59
CA THR A 121 13.80 20.20 6.03
C THR A 121 13.39 19.09 5.05
N LEU A 122 13.66 19.29 3.75
CA LEU A 122 13.34 18.29 2.74
C LEU A 122 14.32 17.12 2.78
N LEU A 123 13.81 15.92 3.06
CA LEU A 123 14.61 14.69 3.08
C LEU A 123 14.54 13.94 1.75
N ARG A 124 13.34 13.78 1.17
CA ARG A 124 13.14 13.03 -0.08
C ARG A 124 12.06 13.65 -0.95
N HIS A 125 12.20 13.45 -2.26
CA HIS A 125 11.16 13.70 -3.25
C HIS A 125 10.80 12.36 -3.88
N GLN A 126 9.52 11.98 -3.82
CA GLN A 126 9.00 10.69 -4.28
C GLN A 126 7.76 10.93 -5.15
N GLY A 127 7.95 11.03 -6.46
CA GLY A 127 6.83 11.32 -7.37
C GLY A 127 6.19 12.66 -7.01
N ASP A 128 4.91 12.65 -6.67
CA ASP A 128 4.14 13.84 -6.29
C ASP A 128 4.19 14.16 -4.79
N ASP A 129 4.97 13.41 -4.02
CA ASP A 129 5.12 13.56 -2.58
C ASP A 129 6.53 13.97 -2.16
N LEU A 130 6.63 14.64 -1.02
CA LEU A 130 7.85 15.02 -0.33
C LEU A 130 7.87 14.39 1.06
N ILE A 131 9.02 13.87 1.47
CA ILE A 131 9.27 13.47 2.84
C ILE A 131 10.05 14.59 3.51
N VAL A 132 9.49 15.16 4.56
CA VAL A 132 10.05 16.31 5.29
C VAL A 132 10.24 16.00 6.78
N THR A 133 11.16 16.70 7.43
CA THR A 133 11.36 16.71 8.89
C THR A 133 11.37 18.15 9.41
N ASP A 134 11.50 18.31 10.71
CA ASP A 134 11.54 19.60 11.43
C ASP A 134 10.23 20.39 11.27
N VAL A 135 9.11 19.67 11.19
CA VAL A 135 7.76 20.22 11.09
C VAL A 135 6.95 19.88 12.33
N PRO A 136 6.01 20.75 12.75
CA PRO A 136 5.11 20.46 13.86
C PRO A 136 4.02 19.47 13.45
N PHE A 137 4.05 18.28 14.05
CA PHE A 137 3.04 17.24 13.83
C PHE A 137 1.68 17.60 14.45
N GLY A 138 0.60 17.05 13.88
CA GLY A 138 -0.77 17.26 14.35
C GLY A 138 -1.39 18.60 13.96
N ARG A 139 -0.66 19.46 13.23
CA ARG A 139 -1.17 20.73 12.71
C ARG A 139 -1.74 20.57 11.30
N GLN A 140 -2.76 21.35 11.00
CA GLN A 140 -3.27 21.46 9.63
C GLN A 140 -2.32 22.29 8.77
N TYR A 141 -2.20 21.94 7.50
CA TYR A 141 -1.33 22.62 6.54
C TYR A 141 -2.00 22.74 5.18
N VAL A 142 -1.50 23.65 4.36
CA VAL A 142 -1.97 23.87 3.00
C VAL A 142 -1.37 22.80 2.08
N THR A 143 -2.21 21.97 1.46
CA THR A 143 -1.79 20.87 0.57
C THR A 143 -1.35 21.33 -0.82
N ALA A 144 -1.81 22.50 -1.25
CA ALA A 144 -1.42 23.11 -2.53
C ALA A 144 -1.26 24.63 -2.37
N ARG A 145 -0.03 25.12 -2.48
CA ARG A 145 0.31 26.53 -2.28
C ARG A 145 -0.05 27.34 -3.54
N ALA A 146 -1.15 28.08 -3.48
CA ALA A 146 -1.47 29.09 -4.49
C ALA A 146 -0.60 30.34 -4.31
N LEU A 147 -0.28 31.06 -5.40
CA LEU A 147 0.54 32.29 -5.38
C LEU A 147 0.00 33.38 -4.43
N GLN A 148 -1.29 33.38 -4.15
CA GLN A 148 -1.96 34.34 -3.28
C GLN A 148 -1.87 33.98 -1.80
N LEU A 149 -1.45 32.75 -1.46
CA LEU A 149 -1.32 32.30 -0.08
C LEU A 149 0.08 32.62 0.46
N GLY A 150 0.09 33.30 1.60
CA GLY A 150 1.29 33.66 2.33
C GLY A 150 1.02 33.78 3.82
N ALA A 151 2.08 34.02 4.60
CA ALA A 151 1.96 34.19 6.03
C ALA A 151 1.03 35.37 6.40
N GLY A 152 0.25 35.20 7.45
CA GLY A 152 -0.68 36.19 7.99
C GLY A 152 -2.04 36.25 7.29
N ILE A 153 -2.21 35.60 6.13
CA ILE A 153 -3.47 35.57 5.40
C ILE A 153 -4.48 34.71 6.14
N GLN A 154 -5.67 35.25 6.36
CA GLN A 154 -6.78 34.49 6.92
C GLN A 154 -7.44 33.65 5.82
N VAL A 155 -7.65 32.37 6.10
CA VAL A 155 -8.27 31.43 5.17
C VAL A 155 -9.51 30.79 5.80
N THR A 156 -10.35 30.21 4.96
CA THR A 156 -11.38 29.27 5.42
C THR A 156 -10.93 27.88 4.98
N PRO A 157 -10.56 26.99 5.91
CA PRO A 157 -10.09 25.66 5.56
C PRO A 157 -11.18 24.89 4.80
N VAL A 158 -10.80 24.30 3.67
CA VAL A 158 -11.62 23.32 2.97
C VAL A 158 -11.01 21.97 3.27
N ALA A 159 -11.69 21.17 4.12
CA ALA A 159 -11.25 19.81 4.36
C ALA A 159 -11.38 19.04 3.03
N PRO A 160 -10.31 18.40 2.53
CA PRO A 160 -10.48 17.42 1.46
C PRO A 160 -11.43 16.34 1.99
N ALA A 161 -12.33 15.86 1.12
CA ALA A 161 -13.12 14.67 1.44
C ALA A 161 -12.11 13.59 1.86
N ALA A 162 -12.18 13.17 3.12
CA ALA A 162 -11.19 12.28 3.68
C ALA A 162 -11.13 11.03 2.79
N PRO A 163 -9.97 10.66 2.22
CA PRO A 163 -9.78 9.27 1.86
C PRO A 163 -9.93 8.51 3.18
N GLU A 164 -10.79 7.48 3.21
CA GLU A 164 -10.98 6.64 4.37
C GLU A 164 -9.60 6.19 4.86
N ALA A 165 -9.15 6.82 5.94
CA ALA A 165 -7.90 6.49 6.58
C ALA A 165 -8.09 5.08 7.09
N GLY A 166 -7.48 4.12 6.38
CA GLY A 166 -7.32 2.75 6.83
C GLY A 166 -6.89 2.81 8.28
N THR A 167 -7.77 2.30 9.15
CA THR A 167 -7.64 2.40 10.59
C THR A 167 -6.31 1.81 11.00
N ALA A 168 -5.36 2.69 11.35
CA ALA A 168 -4.19 2.31 12.12
C ALA A 168 -4.71 1.86 13.50
N ALA A 169 -4.72 0.55 13.70
CA ALA A 169 -5.12 -0.08 14.94
C ALA A 169 -4.27 0.43 16.11
N PRO A 170 -4.87 0.87 17.23
CA PRO A 170 -4.12 1.03 18.46
C PRO A 170 -3.75 -0.36 19.02
N VAL A 171 -2.47 -0.53 19.34
CA VAL A 171 -1.95 -1.64 20.13
C VAL A 171 -2.46 -1.55 21.57
N ALA A 172 -3.21 -2.55 22.01
CA ALA A 172 -3.30 -2.99 23.39
C ALA A 172 -3.58 -4.50 23.43
N ALA A 173 -2.77 -5.19 24.22
CA ALA A 173 -2.78 -6.63 24.43
C ALA A 173 -4.03 -7.10 25.21
N GLU A 174 -4.64 -8.21 24.79
CA GLU A 174 -4.70 -9.50 25.51
C GLU A 174 -5.55 -10.51 24.71
N ALA A 175 -5.14 -11.78 24.72
CA ALA A 175 -5.64 -12.91 23.92
C ALA A 175 -7.06 -13.38 24.38
N PRO A 176 -7.84 -14.21 23.64
CA PRO A 176 -7.37 -15.49 23.09
C PRO A 176 -7.88 -15.91 21.68
N ALA A 177 -7.12 -16.84 21.12
CA ALA A 177 -7.49 -17.99 20.29
C ALA A 177 -8.59 -17.86 19.21
N ALA A 178 -8.12 -17.92 17.95
CA ALA A 178 -8.59 -18.76 16.85
C ALA A 178 -10.10 -18.96 16.63
N GLU A 179 -10.62 -18.45 15.51
CA GLU A 179 -11.04 -19.28 14.35
C GLU A 179 -11.51 -18.38 13.17
N THR A 180 -11.37 -18.94 11.97
CA THR A 180 -11.41 -18.37 10.61
C THR A 180 -12.83 -17.91 10.17
N PRO A 181 -12.96 -17.03 9.14
CA PRO A 181 -14.15 -16.22 8.87
C PRO A 181 -15.10 -16.84 7.83
N ALA A 182 -16.40 -16.53 7.93
CA ALA A 182 -17.36 -16.53 6.80
C ALA A 182 -18.70 -15.87 7.22
N ASP A 183 -19.06 -14.79 6.51
CA ASP A 183 -20.41 -14.38 6.12
C ASP A 183 -21.54 -14.39 7.19
N ALA A 184 -21.63 -13.28 7.94
CA ALA A 184 -22.88 -12.90 8.62
C ALA A 184 -23.63 -11.85 7.77
N ASP A 185 -24.24 -12.32 6.67
CA ASP A 185 -25.19 -11.53 5.86
C ASP A 185 -26.53 -12.30 5.76
N THR A 186 -27.14 -12.53 6.93
CA THR A 186 -28.46 -13.16 7.07
C THR A 186 -29.57 -12.11 7.10
N ILE A 187 -30.69 -12.38 6.42
CA ILE A 187 -31.84 -11.48 6.35
C ILE A 187 -33.07 -12.18 6.93
N ALA A 188 -33.90 -11.42 7.67
CA ALA A 188 -35.24 -11.84 8.06
C ALA A 188 -36.18 -11.78 6.84
N LEU A 189 -36.65 -12.92 6.36
CA LEU A 189 -37.52 -13.02 5.18
C LEU A 189 -38.99 -12.86 5.58
N ASP A 190 -39.70 -11.96 4.89
CA ASP A 190 -41.14 -11.76 5.07
C ASP A 190 -41.96 -13.00 4.62
N ASP A 191 -43.15 -13.18 5.20
CA ASP A 191 -43.96 -14.41 5.01
C ASP A 191 -44.43 -14.60 3.55
N ALA A 192 -44.67 -13.49 2.83
CA ALA A 192 -45.14 -13.51 1.45
C ALA A 192 -44.04 -13.94 0.47
N ARG A 193 -42.80 -13.44 0.63
CA ARG A 193 -41.65 -13.85 -0.19
C ARG A 193 -41.24 -15.28 0.10
N ARG A 194 -41.27 -15.69 1.37
CA ARG A 194 -40.99 -17.08 1.77
C ARG A 194 -41.93 -18.06 1.08
N ALA A 195 -43.23 -17.77 1.07
CA ALA A 195 -44.23 -18.62 0.42
C ALA A 195 -43.99 -18.75 -1.10
N ALA A 196 -43.59 -17.68 -1.78
CA ALA A 196 -43.29 -17.69 -3.21
C ALA A 196 -42.07 -18.58 -3.55
N ILE A 197 -41.01 -18.51 -2.73
CA ILE A 197 -39.79 -19.31 -2.93
C ILE A 197 -40.04 -20.79 -2.62
N VAL A 198 -40.79 -21.09 -1.56
CA VAL A 198 -41.17 -22.46 -1.20
C VAL A 198 -42.01 -23.11 -2.31
N ALA A 199 -43.03 -22.41 -2.82
CA ALA A 199 -43.87 -22.91 -3.91
C ALA A 199 -43.06 -23.21 -5.19
N PHE A 200 -42.05 -22.38 -5.50
CA PHE A 200 -41.15 -22.62 -6.63
C PHE A 200 -40.28 -23.87 -6.45
N ILE A 201 -39.74 -24.09 -5.25
CA ILE A 201 -38.92 -25.28 -4.94
C ILE A 201 -39.75 -26.56 -5.00
N GLU A 202 -40.99 -26.52 -4.52
CA GLU A 202 -41.93 -27.65 -4.62
C GLU A 202 -42.27 -27.98 -6.08
N ALA A 203 -42.62 -26.97 -6.88
CA ALA A 203 -43.02 -27.11 -8.29
C ALA A 203 -41.87 -27.48 -9.24
N SER A 204 -40.60 -27.31 -8.83
CA SER A 204 -39.44 -27.58 -9.69
C SER A 204 -39.15 -29.08 -9.85
N GLU A 205 -39.47 -29.69 -10.99
CA GLU A 205 -39.16 -31.10 -11.28
C GLU A 205 -37.67 -31.36 -11.61
N LYS A 206 -36.89 -30.33 -11.90
CA LYS A 206 -35.46 -30.44 -12.28
C LYS A 206 -34.52 -30.66 -11.08
N MET A 207 -35.07 -30.88 -9.89
CA MET A 207 -34.35 -30.89 -8.62
C MET A 207 -34.38 -32.25 -7.93
N LYS A 208 -33.23 -32.69 -7.40
CA LYS A 208 -33.12 -33.92 -6.61
C LYS A 208 -33.90 -33.81 -5.28
N PRO A 209 -34.61 -34.85 -4.84
CA PRO A 209 -35.48 -34.80 -3.65
C PRO A 209 -34.75 -34.43 -2.37
N GLU A 210 -33.53 -34.97 -2.16
CA GLU A 210 -32.70 -34.68 -0.97
C GLU A 210 -32.33 -33.20 -0.82
N LYS A 211 -32.17 -32.48 -1.94
CA LYS A 211 -31.85 -31.04 -1.92
C LYS A 211 -33.07 -30.17 -1.68
N LYS A 212 -34.26 -30.62 -2.09
CA LYS A 212 -35.51 -29.91 -1.82
C LYS A 212 -35.78 -29.87 -0.32
N GLU A 213 -35.57 -30.99 0.35
CA GLU A 213 -35.80 -31.11 1.79
C GLU A 213 -34.85 -30.21 2.59
N GLN A 214 -33.56 -30.17 2.20
CA GLN A 214 -32.57 -29.27 2.81
C GLN A 214 -32.94 -27.78 2.67
N TRP A 215 -33.41 -27.36 1.49
CA TRP A 215 -33.78 -25.96 1.28
C TRP A 215 -35.11 -25.57 1.94
N LEU A 216 -36.06 -26.51 2.05
CA LEU A 216 -37.27 -26.29 2.82
C LEU A 216 -36.96 -26.15 4.32
N GLU A 217 -36.02 -26.94 4.85
CA GLU A 217 -35.57 -26.82 6.24
C GLU A 217 -34.85 -25.48 6.48
N GLU A 218 -33.98 -25.06 5.55
CA GLU A 218 -33.28 -23.78 5.61
C GLU A 218 -34.25 -22.59 5.55
N LEU A 219 -35.26 -22.65 4.66
CA LEU A 219 -36.33 -21.67 4.53
C LEU A 219 -37.40 -21.77 5.63
N SER A 220 -37.30 -22.70 6.59
CA SER A 220 -38.15 -22.72 7.78
C SER A 220 -37.59 -21.87 8.92
N ARG A 221 -36.30 -21.51 8.85
CA ARG A 221 -35.61 -20.72 9.89
C ARG A 221 -36.01 -19.24 9.81
N PRO A 222 -36.05 -18.52 10.95
CA PRO A 222 -36.42 -17.11 10.97
C PRO A 222 -35.44 -16.24 10.18
N GLU A 223 -34.16 -16.60 10.16
CA GLU A 223 -33.08 -15.90 9.44
C GLU A 223 -32.51 -16.80 8.35
N VAL A 224 -32.46 -16.29 7.11
CA VAL A 224 -32.03 -17.04 5.93
C VAL A 224 -30.86 -16.29 5.27
N PRO A 225 -29.84 -16.99 4.74
CA PRO A 225 -28.75 -16.33 4.03
C PRO A 225 -29.24 -15.52 2.82
N ARG A 226 -28.78 -14.26 2.69
CA ARG A 226 -29.18 -13.36 1.59
C ARG A 226 -28.93 -13.98 0.21
N ALA A 227 -27.77 -14.61 0.03
CA ALA A 227 -27.38 -15.24 -1.23
C ALA A 227 -28.34 -16.36 -1.67
N THR A 228 -28.95 -17.07 -0.72
CA THR A 228 -29.94 -18.13 -1.02
C THR A 228 -31.24 -17.52 -1.54
N VAL A 229 -31.72 -16.45 -0.91
CA VAL A 229 -32.96 -15.76 -1.30
C VAL A 229 -32.83 -15.12 -2.69
N GLU A 230 -31.78 -14.33 -2.92
CA GLU A 230 -31.57 -13.62 -4.19
C GLU A 230 -31.46 -14.60 -5.37
N LYS A 231 -30.85 -15.77 -5.15
CA LYS A 231 -30.74 -16.81 -6.17
C LYS A 231 -32.10 -17.36 -6.59
N PHE A 232 -33.01 -17.63 -5.66
CA PHE A 232 -34.34 -18.14 -6.00
C PHE A 232 -35.25 -17.05 -6.57
N GLU A 233 -35.16 -15.81 -6.07
CA GLU A 233 -35.91 -14.69 -6.65
C GLU A 233 -35.50 -14.45 -8.11
N THR A 234 -34.20 -14.54 -8.41
CA THR A 234 -33.70 -14.44 -9.80
C THR A 234 -34.25 -15.59 -10.67
N MET A 235 -34.26 -16.82 -10.16
CA MET A 235 -34.79 -17.97 -10.92
C MET A 235 -36.31 -17.93 -11.13
N ILE A 236 -37.07 -17.35 -10.19
CA ILE A 236 -38.51 -17.12 -10.36
C ILE A 236 -38.75 -16.04 -11.42
N ALA A 237 -37.96 -14.96 -11.41
CA ALA A 237 -38.07 -13.87 -12.37
C ALA A 237 -37.68 -14.29 -13.80
N GLU A 238 -36.68 -15.16 -13.95
CA GLU A 238 -36.26 -15.72 -15.26
C GLU A 238 -37.17 -16.86 -15.75
N GLY A 239 -38.00 -17.44 -14.87
CA GLY A 239 -38.88 -18.58 -15.17
C GLY A 239 -40.33 -18.22 -15.53
N GLN A 240 -40.68 -16.94 -15.57
CA GLN A 240 -41.99 -16.43 -16.02
C GLN A 240 -42.00 -15.99 -17.48
#